data_AF-A0A924DFM3-F1
#
_entry.id   AF-A0A924DFM3-F1
#
_cell.length_a   1.000
_cell.length_b   1.000
_cell.length_c   1.000
_cell.angle_alpha   90.00
_cell.angle_beta   90.00
_cell.angle_gamma   90.00
#
_symmetry.space_group_name_H-M   'P 1'
#
loop_
_entity.id
_entity.type
_entity.pdbx_description
1 polymer ?
#
loop_
_entity_poly.entity_id
_entity_poly.type
_entity_poly.pdbx_seq_one_letter_code
_entity_poly.pdbx_strand_id
1 'polypeptide(L)'
;MHRTSGDINVVQQFKPVFSVALYKAEINVTGNYLSGLLLIKKMPDSSTRMLFSNEMGFKFFDFEFSGKGDFKIHYILEKMNRKAVIKTLRGDFELVFMEPLETRDAFIAVKDQPVYYGFPQAKGINYYIT
;
A
#
# COMPACT_ATOMS: atom_id res chain seq x y z
N MET A 1 8.34 6.78 23.03
CA MET A 1 7.10 7.34 22.48
C MET A 1 6.14 7.51 23.63
N HIS A 2 5.52 8.67 23.77
CA HIS A 2 4.41 8.90 24.70
C HIS A 2 3.16 9.24 23.89
N ARG A 3 2.00 8.77 24.34
CA ARG A 3 0.72 9.09 23.70
C ARG A 3 0.38 10.55 23.95
N THR A 4 -0.20 11.21 22.95
CA THR A 4 -0.67 12.58 23.05
C THR A 4 -2.09 12.70 22.50
N SER A 5 -2.78 13.77 22.89
CA SER A 5 -4.09 14.13 22.32
C SER A 5 -3.89 14.96 21.07
N GLY A 6 -4.74 14.77 20.07
CA GLY A 6 -4.73 15.50 18.82
C GLY A 6 -5.75 14.94 17.84
N ASP A 7 -5.93 15.60 16.70
CA ASP A 7 -6.83 15.12 15.65
C ASP A 7 -6.12 14.10 14.75
N ILE A 8 -6.54 12.84 14.85
CA ILE A 8 -6.01 11.74 14.03
C ILE A 8 -6.26 11.97 12.53
N ASN A 9 -7.32 12.72 12.17
CA ASN A 9 -7.71 12.91 10.77
C ASN A 9 -6.76 13.82 10.01
N VAL A 10 -5.92 14.59 10.70
CA VAL A 10 -4.87 15.43 10.09
C VAL A 10 -3.96 14.60 9.18
N VAL A 11 -3.73 13.32 9.48
CA VAL A 11 -2.89 12.46 8.64
C VAL A 11 -3.51 12.17 7.27
N GLN A 12 -4.83 12.30 7.12
CA GLN A 12 -5.52 12.04 5.85
C GLN A 12 -5.11 13.03 4.76
N GLN A 13 -4.58 14.20 5.10
CA GLN A 13 -4.07 15.15 4.12
C GLN A 13 -2.86 14.60 3.32
N PHE A 14 -2.17 13.61 3.86
CA PHE A 14 -1.04 12.93 3.21
C PHE A 14 -1.46 11.74 2.36
N LYS A 15 -2.76 11.41 2.34
CA LYS A 15 -3.28 10.32 1.52
C LYS A 15 -2.99 10.58 0.05
N PRO A 16 -2.27 9.68 -0.64
CA PRO A 16 -1.89 9.92 -2.02
C PRO A 16 -3.11 9.86 -2.93
N VAL A 17 -3.19 10.81 -3.86
CA VAL A 17 -4.21 10.84 -4.90
C VAL A 17 -3.56 10.52 -6.23
N PHE A 18 -3.72 9.29 -6.70
CA PHE A 18 -3.22 8.86 -7.99
C PHE A 18 -4.29 9.09 -9.07
N SER A 19 -3.92 9.77 -10.16
CA SER A 19 -4.65 9.67 -11.43
C SER A 19 -3.96 8.60 -12.30
N VAL A 20 -2.70 8.87 -12.65
CA VAL A 20 -1.75 7.91 -13.23
C VAL A 20 -0.38 8.22 -12.64
N ALA A 21 0.35 7.20 -12.22
CA ALA A 21 1.73 7.32 -11.76
C ALA A 21 2.55 6.12 -12.25
N LEU A 22 3.79 6.38 -12.65
CA LEU A 22 4.73 5.38 -13.13
C LEU A 22 6.02 5.48 -12.34
N TYR A 23 6.41 4.39 -11.68
CA TYR A 23 7.61 4.32 -10.86
C TYR A 23 8.54 3.23 -11.38
N LYS A 24 9.84 3.43 -11.20
CA LYS A 24 10.78 2.29 -11.18
C LYS A 24 10.62 1.60 -9.83
N ALA A 25 10.47 0.29 -9.85
CA ALA A 25 10.26 -0.49 -8.63
C ALA A 25 11.12 -1.75 -8.65
N GLU A 26 11.57 -2.12 -7.46
CA GLU A 26 12.35 -3.32 -7.20
C GLU A 26 11.70 -4.10 -6.08
N ILE A 27 11.47 -5.39 -6.30
CA ILE A 27 10.75 -6.25 -5.38
C ILE A 27 11.55 -7.53 -5.17
N ASN A 28 11.85 -7.83 -3.91
CA ASN A 28 12.43 -9.10 -3.49
C ASN A 28 11.32 -10.02 -2.97
N VAL A 29 11.02 -11.08 -3.72
CA VAL A 29 9.98 -12.07 -3.36
C VAL A 29 10.56 -13.47 -3.43
N THR A 30 10.56 -14.16 -2.28
CA THR A 30 10.98 -15.57 -2.14
C THR A 30 12.32 -15.86 -2.84
N GLY A 31 13.33 -15.01 -2.63
CA GLY A 31 14.65 -15.14 -3.25
C GLY A 31 14.76 -14.74 -4.73
N ASN A 32 13.68 -14.24 -5.33
CA ASN A 32 13.69 -13.65 -6.66
C ASN A 32 13.78 -12.12 -6.54
N TYR A 33 14.73 -11.53 -7.25
CA TYR A 33 14.79 -10.09 -7.46
C TYR A 33 14.05 -9.74 -8.75
N LEU A 34 13.04 -8.87 -8.64
CA LEU A 34 12.24 -8.39 -9.77
C LEU A 34 12.42 -6.88 -9.87
N SER A 35 12.86 -6.40 -11.03
CA SER A 35 13.00 -4.97 -11.31
C SER A 35 12.20 -4.60 -12.55
N GLY A 36 11.64 -3.40 -12.56
CA GLY A 36 10.89 -2.90 -13.69
C GLY A 36 10.05 -1.67 -13.36
N LEU A 37 8.91 -1.58 -14.03
CA LEU A 37 7.99 -0.45 -13.99
C LEU A 37 6.71 -0.82 -13.25
N LEU A 38 6.37 -0.02 -12.23
CA LEU A 38 5.12 -0.07 -11.48
C LEU A 38 4.21 1.07 -11.95
N LEU A 39 3.14 0.72 -12.65
CA LEU A 39 2.08 1.64 -13.05
C LEU A 39 0.94 1.57 -12.03
N ILE A 40 0.59 2.72 -11.45
CA ILE A 40 -0.58 2.90 -10.60
C ILE A 40 -1.55 3.81 -11.34
N LYS A 41 -2.81 3.41 -11.46
CA LYS A 41 -3.83 4.17 -12.20
C LYS A 41 -5.19 4.09 -11.53
N LYS A 42 -5.85 5.23 -11.36
CA LYS A 42 -7.27 5.28 -11.01
C LYS A 42 -8.11 4.99 -12.26
N MET A 43 -9.04 4.05 -12.11
CA MET A 43 -9.93 3.61 -13.16
C MET A 43 -11.26 4.37 -13.11
N PRO A 44 -12.03 4.43 -14.22
CA PRO A 44 -13.31 5.12 -14.26
C PRO A 44 -14.34 4.61 -13.24
N ASP A 45 -14.27 3.33 -12.87
CA ASP A 45 -15.11 2.71 -11.84
C ASP A 45 -14.65 3.01 -10.39
N SER A 46 -13.70 3.95 -10.24
CA SER A 46 -13.05 4.32 -8.98
C SER A 46 -12.16 3.23 -8.35
N SER A 47 -11.91 2.11 -9.02
CA SER A 47 -10.86 1.18 -8.59
C SER A 47 -9.47 1.75 -8.90
N THR A 48 -8.46 1.32 -8.15
CA THR A 48 -7.06 1.61 -8.41
C THR A 48 -6.42 0.35 -8.96
N ARG A 49 -5.87 0.44 -10.18
CA ARG A 49 -5.10 -0.64 -10.80
C ARG A 49 -3.62 -0.42 -10.59
N MET A 50 -2.94 -1.50 -10.24
CA MET A 50 -1.51 -1.52 -10.00
C MET A 50 -0.89 -2.66 -10.79
N LEU A 51 -0.11 -2.29 -11.79
CA LEU A 51 0.51 -3.17 -12.76
C LEU A 51 2.02 -3.09 -12.61
N PHE A 52 2.67 -4.21 -12.31
CA PHE A 52 4.13 -4.30 -12.29
C PHE A 52 4.61 -5.19 -13.44
N SER A 53 5.50 -4.65 -14.27
CA SER A 53 6.10 -5.36 -15.40
C SER A 53 7.59 -5.07 -15.48
N ASN A 54 8.34 -5.89 -16.20
CA ASN A 54 9.66 -5.46 -16.64
C ASN A 54 9.56 -4.35 -17.71
N GLU A 55 10.69 -3.78 -18.11
CA GLU A 55 10.74 -2.68 -19.10
C GLU A 55 10.32 -3.13 -20.51
N MET A 56 10.29 -4.44 -20.79
CA MET A 56 9.82 -5.02 -22.06
C MET A 56 8.29 -5.28 -22.07
N GLY A 57 7.58 -5.01 -20.98
CA GLY A 57 6.13 -5.20 -20.88
C GLY A 57 5.67 -6.58 -20.42
N PHE A 58 6.57 -7.47 -20.02
CA PHE A 58 6.18 -8.73 -19.38
C PHE A 58 5.67 -8.46 -17.98
N LYS A 59 4.39 -8.78 -17.74
CA LYS A 59 3.73 -8.56 -16.45
C LYS A 59 4.26 -9.53 -15.40
N PHE A 60 4.56 -9.01 -14.22
CA PHE A 60 4.78 -9.78 -13.01
C PHE A 60 3.47 -9.93 -12.23
N PHE A 61 2.72 -8.85 -12.06
CA PHE A 61 1.36 -8.88 -11.49
C PHE A 61 0.52 -7.70 -11.98
N ASP A 62 -0.80 -7.85 -11.82
CA ASP A 62 -1.81 -6.85 -12.10
C ASP A 62 -2.91 -6.98 -11.03
N PHE A 63 -2.92 -6.02 -10.11
CA PHE A 63 -3.82 -5.97 -8.96
C PHE A 63 -4.81 -4.82 -9.08
N GLU A 64 -5.99 -5.03 -8.52
CA GLU A 64 -7.04 -4.04 -8.40
C GLU A 64 -7.43 -3.89 -6.94
N PHE A 65 -7.38 -2.65 -6.46
CA PHE A 65 -7.90 -2.22 -5.18
C PHE A 65 -9.19 -1.45 -5.45
N SER A 66 -10.33 -2.04 -5.12
CA SER A 66 -11.61 -1.35 -5.29
C SER A 66 -11.70 -0.19 -4.30
N GLY A 67 -12.44 0.86 -4.66
CA GLY A 67 -12.77 1.93 -3.72
C GLY A 67 -13.62 1.49 -2.52
N LYS A 68 -14.03 0.22 -2.44
CA LYS A 68 -14.84 -0.37 -1.37
C LYS A 68 -14.07 -1.35 -0.48
N GLY A 69 -12.75 -1.49 -0.67
CA GLY A 69 -11.88 -2.36 0.14
C GLY A 69 -11.70 -3.79 -0.39
N ASP A 70 -12.39 -4.15 -1.47
CA ASP A 70 -12.16 -5.41 -2.17
C ASP A 70 -10.84 -5.38 -2.94
N PHE A 71 -10.15 -6.53 -2.96
CA PHE A 71 -8.90 -6.73 -3.68
C PHE A 71 -9.07 -7.85 -4.70
N LYS A 72 -8.71 -7.57 -5.96
CA LYS A 72 -8.82 -8.52 -7.07
C LYS A 72 -7.47 -8.66 -7.78
N ILE A 73 -7.14 -9.90 -8.14
CA ILE A 73 -5.95 -10.24 -8.92
C ILE A 73 -6.41 -10.47 -10.36
N HIS A 74 -5.99 -9.61 -11.28
CA HIS A 74 -6.22 -9.81 -12.71
C HIS A 74 -5.15 -10.71 -13.32
N TYR A 75 -3.92 -10.60 -12.82
CA TYR A 75 -2.81 -11.44 -13.23
C TYR A 75 -1.77 -11.51 -12.12
N ILE A 76 -1.13 -12.66 -11.98
CA ILE A 76 0.09 -12.82 -11.19
C ILE A 76 0.92 -13.93 -11.83
N LEU A 77 2.22 -13.71 -11.97
CA LEU A 77 3.14 -14.71 -12.45
C LEU A 77 3.08 -15.94 -11.53
N GLU A 78 3.00 -17.14 -12.11
CA GLU A 78 2.72 -18.38 -11.37
C GLU A 78 3.64 -18.59 -10.16
N LYS A 79 4.95 -18.33 -10.32
CA LYS A 79 5.93 -18.46 -9.22
C LYS A 79 5.65 -17.54 -8.02
N MET A 80 4.95 -16.42 -8.25
CA MET A 80 4.52 -15.45 -7.22
C MET A 80 3.11 -15.73 -6.70
N ASN A 81 2.35 -16.64 -7.34
CA ASN A 81 0.98 -16.96 -6.97
C ASN A 81 0.90 -17.84 -5.70
N ARG A 82 1.40 -17.29 -4.60
CA ARG A 82 1.37 -17.90 -3.27
C ARG A 82 0.61 -16.97 -2.34
N LYS A 83 -0.28 -17.54 -1.52
CA LYS A 83 -1.12 -16.79 -0.58
C LYS A 83 -0.31 -15.83 0.32
N ALA A 84 0.85 -16.27 0.80
CA ALA A 84 1.72 -15.44 1.64
C ALA A 84 2.28 -14.24 0.88
N VAL A 85 2.76 -14.43 -0.36
CA VAL A 85 3.30 -13.36 -1.21
C VAL A 85 2.22 -12.32 -1.53
N ILE A 86 1.06 -12.79 -1.98
CA ILE A 86 -0.09 -11.92 -2.30
C ILE A 86 -0.50 -11.12 -1.06
N LYS A 87 -0.55 -11.75 0.12
CA LYS A 87 -0.91 -11.09 1.37
C LYS A 87 0.09 -10.00 1.76
N THR A 88 1.39 -10.29 1.66
CA THR A 88 2.44 -9.31 1.96
C THR A 88 2.36 -8.13 1.00
N LEU A 89 2.36 -8.39 -0.32
CA LEU A 89 2.27 -7.32 -1.31
C LEU A 89 1.01 -6.47 -1.12
N ARG A 90 -0.16 -7.10 -0.94
CA ARG A 90 -1.40 -6.37 -0.66
C ARG A 90 -1.24 -5.43 0.54
N GLY A 91 -0.73 -5.92 1.67
CA GLY A 91 -0.56 -5.11 2.87
C GLY A 91 0.45 -3.96 2.69
N ASP A 92 1.56 -4.20 1.99
CA ASP A 92 2.55 -3.17 1.69
C ASP A 92 1.95 -2.05 0.83
N PHE A 93 1.12 -2.39 -0.16
CA PHE A 93 0.47 -1.40 -1.02
C PHE A 93 -0.74 -0.72 -0.36
N GLU A 94 -1.51 -1.41 0.48
CA GLU A 94 -2.54 -0.79 1.33
C GLU A 94 -1.94 0.28 2.24
N LEU A 95 -0.75 0.01 2.80
CA LEU A 95 0.00 1.00 3.58
C LEU A 95 0.38 2.22 2.73
N VAL A 96 0.92 2.01 1.52
CA VAL A 96 1.29 3.08 0.58
C VAL A 96 0.07 3.90 0.17
N PHE A 97 -1.06 3.27 -0.09
CA PHE A 97 -2.30 3.94 -0.50
C PHE A 97 -3.05 4.59 0.66
N MET A 98 -2.66 4.28 1.90
CA MET A 98 -3.41 4.67 3.10
C MET A 98 -4.87 4.20 3.03
N GLU A 99 -5.09 2.98 2.54
CA GLU A 99 -6.42 2.39 2.34
C GLU A 99 -6.43 0.89 2.71
N PRO A 100 -7.32 0.44 3.61
CA PRO A 100 -8.21 1.24 4.45
C PRO A 100 -7.45 1.94 5.60
N LEU A 101 -7.89 3.14 5.97
CA LEU A 101 -7.37 3.86 7.13
C LEU A 101 -8.40 3.81 8.27
N GLU A 102 -8.38 2.75 9.07
CA GLU A 102 -9.31 2.58 10.19
C GLU A 102 -8.88 3.42 11.41
N THR A 103 -9.68 4.43 11.76
CA THR A 103 -9.35 5.37 12.84
C THR A 103 -9.83 4.93 14.23
N ARG A 104 -10.65 3.87 14.34
CA ARG A 104 -11.32 3.47 15.58
C ARG A 104 -10.35 3.28 16.75
N ASP A 105 -9.26 2.56 16.49
CA ASP A 105 -8.25 2.21 17.50
C ASP A 105 -6.92 2.97 17.26
N ALA A 106 -6.94 3.98 16.38
CA ALA A 106 -5.76 4.75 16.03
C ALA A 106 -5.33 5.69 17.17
N PHE A 107 -4.04 6.01 17.22
CA PHE A 107 -3.47 6.86 18.27
C PHE A 107 -2.37 7.76 17.74
N ILE A 108 -2.14 8.86 18.45
CA ILE A 108 -1.02 9.76 18.19
C ILE A 108 0.03 9.56 19.27
N ALA A 109 1.28 9.43 18.87
CA ALA A 109 2.41 9.36 19.76
C ALA A 109 3.51 10.32 19.31
N VAL A 110 4.29 10.82 20.26
CA VAL A 110 5.46 11.66 19.97
C VAL A 110 6.70 11.01 20.54
N LYS A 111 7.80 11.11 19.81
CA LYS A 111 9.14 10.76 20.28
C LYS A 111 10.09 11.83 19.76
N ASP A 112 10.64 12.63 20.66
CA ASP A 112 11.48 13.78 20.33
C ASP A 112 10.72 14.82 19.49
N GLN A 113 11.02 14.94 18.20
CA GLN A 113 10.34 15.87 17.27
C GLN A 113 9.23 15.26 16.42
N PRO A 114 9.37 14.07 15.79
CA PRO A 114 8.32 13.55 14.91
C PRO A 114 7.03 13.16 15.64
N VAL A 115 5.91 13.39 14.95
CA VAL A 115 4.58 12.92 15.35
C VAL A 115 4.29 11.61 14.60
N TYR A 116 3.84 10.61 15.35
CA TYR A 116 3.52 9.28 14.86
C TYR A 116 2.02 9.04 14.93
N TYR A 117 1.41 8.77 13.79
CA TYR A 117 0.03 8.35 13.67
C TYR A 117 0.01 6.83 13.54
N GLY A 118 -0.32 6.15 14.64
CA GLY A 118 -0.35 4.70 14.75
C GLY A 118 -1.72 4.14 14.44
N PHE A 119 -1.77 3.17 13.52
CA PHE A 119 -2.95 2.45 13.08
C PHE A 119 -2.79 0.95 13.38
N PRO A 120 -3.31 0.47 14.53
CA PRO A 120 -3.19 -0.93 14.89
C PRO A 120 -3.77 -1.86 13.83
N GLN A 121 -3.08 -2.97 13.59
CA GLN A 121 -3.50 -4.04 12.68
C GLN A 121 -3.65 -5.34 13.47
N ALA A 122 -4.26 -6.37 12.86
CA ALA A 122 -4.31 -7.70 13.48
C ALA A 122 -2.92 -8.26 13.84
N LYS A 123 -1.87 -7.81 13.13
CA LYS A 123 -0.46 -8.08 13.44
C LYS A 123 0.36 -6.81 13.25
N GLY A 124 0.77 -6.19 14.35
CA GLY A 124 1.62 -5.00 14.34
C GLY A 124 0.83 -3.69 14.25
N ILE A 125 1.54 -2.61 13.92
CA ILE A 125 1.00 -1.25 13.87
C ILE A 125 1.60 -0.58 12.63
N ASN A 126 0.75 0.00 11.79
CA ASN A 126 1.17 0.86 10.70
C ASN A 126 1.40 2.27 11.25
N TYR A 127 2.54 2.89 10.94
CA TYR A 127 2.86 4.24 11.38
C TYR A 127 3.01 5.16 10.18
N TYR A 128 2.33 6.29 10.23
CA TYR A 128 2.63 7.45 9.39
C TYR A 128 3.31 8.50 10.25
N ILE A 129 4.39 9.09 9.73
CA ILE A 129 5.28 9.97 10.50
C ILE A 129 5.30 11.33 9.83
N THR A 130 5.09 12.39 10.60
CA THR A 130 5.14 13.79 10.15
C THR A 130 6.11 14.60 11.00
#